data_AF-A0A8J4W8T7-F1
#
_entry.id   AF-A0A8J4W8T7-F1
#
_cell.length_a   1.000
_cell.length_b   1.000
_cell.length_c   1.000
_cell.angle_alpha   90.00
_cell.angle_beta   90.00
_cell.angle_gamma   90.00
#
_symmetry.space_group_name_H-M   'P 1'
#
loop_
_entity.id
_entity.type
_entity.pdbx_description
1 polymer ?
#
loop_
_entity_poly.entity_id
_entity_poly.type
_entity_poly.pdbx_seq_one_letter_code
_entity_poly.pdbx_strand_id
1 'polypeptide(L)'
;MDRLRAAFDEVVEIVKMAFNGEPKSPVEDLLDQYLPLDEENIVSFSAKNRQAVAIPTFIMNDLASRTNNVVDCPYIQMRIWEILIDHQHNPNMMKKALNLLQYLIINAGDYNKYEYEQYEFSQQLDIGAGMQHLIAVI
;
A
#
# COMPACT_ATOMS: atom_id res chain seq x y z
N MET A 1 11.24 -43.56 -16.76
CA MET A 1 10.75 -42.41 -17.55
C MET A 1 9.88 -41.48 -16.70
N ASP A 2 9.15 -41.99 -15.70
CA ASP A 2 8.22 -41.18 -14.90
C ASP A 2 8.90 -40.19 -13.94
N ARG A 3 10.06 -40.54 -13.38
CA ARG A 3 10.86 -39.62 -12.55
C ARG A 3 11.37 -38.39 -13.31
N LEU A 4 11.75 -38.55 -14.58
CA LEU A 4 12.22 -37.45 -15.42
C LEU A 4 11.07 -36.51 -15.80
N ARG A 5 9.86 -37.06 -16.04
CA ARG A 5 8.65 -36.26 -16.26
C ARG A 5 8.23 -35.51 -15.00
N ALA A 6 8.21 -36.17 -13.85
CA ALA A 6 7.87 -35.54 -12.57
C ALA A 6 8.83 -34.38 -12.22
N ALA A 7 10.14 -34.57 -12.42
CA ALA A 7 11.11 -33.50 -12.20
C ALA A 7 10.94 -32.32 -13.17
N PHE A 8 10.54 -32.59 -14.41
CA PHE A 8 10.26 -31.52 -15.39
C PHE A 8 8.97 -30.76 -15.04
N ASP A 9 7.91 -31.47 -14.64
CA ASP A 9 6.65 -30.87 -14.20
C ASP A 9 6.86 -30.00 -12.95
N GLU A 10 7.69 -30.43 -12.02
CA GLU A 10 8.08 -29.65 -10.83
C GLU A 10 8.83 -28.36 -11.21
N VAL A 11 9.77 -28.42 -12.15
CA VAL A 11 10.46 -27.22 -12.64
C VAL A 11 9.50 -26.28 -13.37
N VAL A 12 8.55 -26.81 -14.15
CA VAL A 12 7.53 -26.01 -14.82
C VAL A 12 6.59 -25.34 -13.80
N GLU A 13 6.23 -26.03 -12.73
CA GLU A 13 5.48 -25.46 -11.59
C GLU A 13 6.26 -24.33 -10.92
N ILE A 14 7.54 -24.55 -10.59
CA ILE A 14 8.41 -23.51 -9.97
C ILE A 14 8.51 -22.29 -10.88
N VAL A 15 8.71 -22.49 -12.18
CA VAL A 15 8.79 -21.40 -13.15
C VAL A 15 7.44 -20.67 -13.26
N LYS A 16 6.32 -21.39 -13.28
CA LYS A 16 4.98 -20.78 -13.25
C LYS A 16 4.74 -19.98 -11.98
N MET A 17 5.14 -20.49 -10.81
CA MET A 17 5.05 -19.77 -9.54
C MET A 17 5.92 -18.51 -9.55
N ALA A 18 7.13 -18.59 -10.10
CA ALA A 18 8.01 -17.43 -10.23
C ALA A 18 7.45 -16.36 -11.18
N PHE A 19 6.78 -16.76 -12.27
CA PHE A 19 6.11 -15.83 -13.19
C PHE A 19 4.81 -15.23 -12.65
N ASN A 20 4.12 -15.95 -11.75
CA ASN A 20 2.88 -15.47 -11.14
C ASN A 20 3.13 -14.43 -10.02
N GLY A 21 4.39 -14.20 -9.64
CA GLY A 21 4.76 -13.29 -8.56
C GLY A 21 4.36 -13.82 -7.17
N GLU A 22 4.79 -13.12 -6.12
CA GLU A 22 4.22 -13.37 -4.80
C GLU A 22 2.75 -12.94 -4.78
N PRO A 23 1.87 -13.67 -4.05
CA PRO A 23 0.49 -13.25 -3.90
C PRO A 23 0.47 -11.86 -3.25
N LYS A 24 -0.21 -10.92 -3.90
CA LYS A 24 -0.37 -9.56 -3.38
C LYS A 24 -0.98 -9.60 -1.99
N SER A 25 -0.46 -8.76 -1.11
CA SER A 25 -1.04 -8.58 0.20
C SER A 25 -2.42 -7.91 0.10
N PRO A 26 -3.32 -8.10 1.07
CA PRO A 26 -4.63 -7.46 1.07
C PRO A 26 -4.57 -5.93 0.99
N VAL A 27 -3.50 -5.31 1.50
CA VAL A 27 -3.29 -3.86 1.40
C VAL A 27 -2.91 -3.44 -0.02
N GLU A 28 -2.12 -4.22 -0.74
CA GLU A 28 -1.78 -3.95 -2.13
C GLU A 28 -3.00 -4.04 -3.04
N ASP A 29 -3.88 -5.02 -2.84
CA ASP A 29 -5.15 -5.12 -3.58
C ASP A 29 -6.05 -3.90 -3.34
N LEU A 30 -6.11 -3.43 -2.09
CA LEU A 30 -6.85 -2.24 -1.71
C LEU A 30 -6.27 -0.98 -2.37
N LEU A 31 -4.93 -0.86 -2.40
CA LEU A 31 -4.23 0.23 -3.05
C LEU A 31 -4.46 0.19 -4.58
N ASP A 32 -4.42 -0.97 -5.21
CA ASP A 32 -4.72 -1.11 -6.65
C ASP A 32 -6.15 -0.71 -7.01
N GLN A 33 -7.09 -0.95 -6.10
CA GLN A 33 -8.49 -0.59 -6.34
C GLN A 33 -8.72 0.94 -6.32
N TYR A 34 -8.08 1.66 -5.39
CA TYR A 34 -8.37 3.07 -5.13
C TYR A 34 -7.29 4.05 -5.61
N LEU A 35 -6.05 3.55 -5.77
CA LEU A 35 -4.85 4.23 -6.26
C LEU A 35 -4.15 3.36 -7.35
N PRO A 36 -4.82 3.05 -8.48
CA PRO A 36 -4.25 2.24 -9.55
C PRO A 36 -3.10 2.95 -10.26
N LEU A 37 -2.00 2.24 -10.51
CA LEU A 37 -0.82 2.78 -11.20
C LEU A 37 -0.88 2.56 -12.72
N ASP A 38 -1.48 1.45 -13.17
CA ASP A 38 -1.57 1.10 -14.59
C ASP A 38 -2.89 1.57 -15.21
N GLU A 39 -2.80 2.37 -16.27
CA GLU A 39 -3.98 2.79 -17.07
C GLU A 39 -4.46 1.69 -18.04
N GLU A 40 -3.59 0.74 -18.41
CA GLU A 40 -3.80 -0.14 -19.58
C GLU A 40 -4.48 -1.49 -19.28
N ASN A 41 -4.44 -2.00 -18.05
CA ASN A 41 -5.00 -3.33 -17.72
C ASN A 41 -6.50 -3.35 -17.38
N ILE A 42 -7.21 -2.22 -17.52
CA ILE A 42 -8.63 -2.14 -17.17
C ILE A 42 -9.48 -2.14 -18.45
N VAL A 43 -9.82 -3.33 -18.93
CA VAL A 43 -10.92 -3.53 -19.88
C VAL A 43 -12.22 -3.08 -19.21
N SER A 44 -12.64 -1.82 -19.41
CA SER A 44 -14.03 -1.35 -19.32
C SER A 44 -14.10 0.17 -19.28
N PHE A 45 -15.10 0.72 -19.96
CA PHE A 45 -15.60 2.11 -19.92
C PHE A 45 -15.78 2.72 -18.50
N SER A 46 -15.56 1.95 -17.42
CA SER A 46 -15.58 2.37 -16.01
C SER A 46 -14.28 3.04 -15.50
N ALA A 47 -13.14 2.94 -16.20
CA ALA A 47 -11.84 3.37 -15.68
C ALA A 47 -11.72 4.91 -15.50
N LYS A 48 -12.25 5.70 -16.44
CA LYS A 48 -12.25 7.18 -16.34
C LYS A 48 -13.01 7.69 -15.10
N ASN A 49 -14.08 7.01 -14.70
CA ASN A 49 -14.82 7.38 -13.49
C ASN A 49 -14.05 7.02 -12.21
N ARG A 50 -13.26 5.95 -12.19
CA ARG A 50 -12.51 5.56 -10.98
C ARG A 50 -11.39 6.53 -10.63
N GLN A 51 -10.71 7.12 -11.60
CA GLN A 51 -9.67 8.12 -11.34
C GLN A 51 -10.27 9.46 -10.87
N ALA A 52 -11.47 9.84 -11.36
CA ALA A 52 -12.14 11.07 -10.95
C ALA A 52 -12.83 10.99 -9.58
N VAL A 53 -13.22 9.79 -9.15
CA VAL A 53 -13.90 9.57 -7.86
C VAL A 53 -12.89 9.55 -6.72
N ALA A 54 -13.10 10.40 -5.71
CA ALA A 54 -12.28 10.45 -4.50
C ALA A 54 -12.29 9.11 -3.76
N ILE A 55 -11.23 8.84 -2.99
CA ILE A 55 -11.17 7.66 -2.12
C ILE A 55 -12.29 7.79 -1.07
N PRO A 56 -13.14 6.77 -0.87
CA PRO A 56 -14.16 6.83 0.17
C PRO A 56 -13.54 6.92 1.58
N THR A 57 -14.15 7.67 2.50
CA THR A 57 -13.63 7.86 3.86
C THR A 57 -13.43 6.56 4.62
N PHE A 58 -14.32 5.57 4.45
CA PHE A 58 -14.16 4.27 5.13
C PHE A 58 -12.91 3.51 4.66
N ILE A 59 -12.49 3.70 3.41
CA ILE A 59 -11.24 3.16 2.87
C ILE A 59 -10.04 3.92 3.44
N MET A 60 -10.14 5.25 3.54
CA MET A 60 -9.10 6.05 4.19
C MET A 60 -8.92 5.66 5.67
N ASN A 61 -10.02 5.32 6.38
CA ASN A 61 -9.97 4.78 7.73
C ASN A 61 -9.29 3.40 7.79
N ASP A 62 -9.61 2.50 6.84
CA ASP A 62 -8.98 1.18 6.80
C ASP A 62 -7.46 1.34 6.58
N LEU A 63 -7.06 2.13 5.58
CA LEU A 63 -5.66 2.45 5.31
C LEU A 63 -4.98 3.14 6.49
N ALA A 64 -5.66 4.05 7.19
CA ALA A 64 -5.14 4.69 8.41
C ALA A 64 -4.94 3.70 9.55
N SER A 65 -5.84 2.73 9.75
CA SER A 65 -5.65 1.73 10.79
C SER A 65 -4.49 0.76 10.46
N ARG A 66 -4.24 0.52 9.17
CA ARG A 66 -3.15 -0.33 8.67
C ARG A 66 -1.77 0.31 8.78
N THR A 67 -1.65 1.63 8.98
CA THR A 67 -0.32 2.25 9.16
C THR A 67 0.41 1.80 10.43
N ASN A 68 -0.30 1.18 11.37
CA ASN A 68 0.28 0.59 12.58
C ASN A 68 0.89 -0.80 12.32
N ASN A 69 0.56 -1.41 11.19
CA ASN A 69 1.12 -2.70 10.80
C ASN A 69 2.45 -2.48 10.07
N VAL A 70 3.53 -3.04 10.60
CA VAL A 70 4.90 -2.92 10.07
C VAL A 70 5.08 -3.53 8.68
N VAL A 71 4.18 -4.42 8.26
CA VAL A 71 4.15 -5.02 6.93
C VAL A 71 3.34 -4.14 5.97
N ASP A 72 2.16 -3.68 6.38
CA ASP A 72 1.25 -2.94 5.50
C ASP A 72 1.71 -1.48 5.25
N CYS A 73 2.24 -0.83 6.29
CA CYS A 73 2.62 0.59 6.23
C CYS A 73 3.64 0.91 5.12
N PRO A 74 4.71 0.12 4.91
CA PRO A 74 5.61 0.30 3.77
C PRO A 74 4.91 0.29 2.41
N TYR A 75 3.93 -0.60 2.18
CA TYR A 75 3.20 -0.64 0.91
C TYR A 75 2.34 0.61 0.70
N ILE A 76 1.68 1.09 1.76
CA ILE A 76 0.88 2.33 1.71
C ILE A 76 1.76 3.53 1.40
N GLN A 77 2.90 3.66 2.11
CA GLN A 77 3.85 4.74 1.88
C GLN A 77 4.45 4.69 0.47
N MET A 78 4.91 3.51 0.04
CA MET A 78 5.49 3.31 -1.28
C MET A 78 4.52 3.73 -2.39
N ARG A 79 3.25 3.31 -2.30
CA ARG A 79 2.23 3.68 -3.31
C ARG A 79 2.01 5.19 -3.37
N ILE A 80 1.95 5.88 -2.22
CA ILE A 80 1.80 7.33 -2.19
C ILE A 80 3.01 8.00 -2.83
N TRP A 81 4.23 7.56 -2.47
CA TRP A 81 5.47 8.13 -3.01
C TRP A 81 5.62 7.92 -4.51
N GLU A 82 5.35 6.72 -5.00
CA GLU A 82 5.37 6.39 -6.43
C GLU A 82 4.44 7.33 -7.21
N ILE A 83 3.23 7.59 -6.72
CA ILE A 83 2.32 8.52 -7.40
C ILE A 83 2.85 9.97 -7.37
N LEU A 84 3.43 10.39 -6.25
CA LEU A 84 3.97 11.75 -6.08
C LEU A 84 5.25 11.99 -6.88
N ILE A 85 6.00 10.95 -7.22
CA ILE A 85 7.28 11.04 -7.93
C ILE A 85 7.09 10.74 -9.42
N ASP A 86 6.46 9.60 -9.73
CA ASP A 86 6.44 9.02 -11.08
C ASP A 86 5.17 9.38 -11.86
N HIS A 87 4.03 9.57 -11.16
CA HIS A 87 2.75 9.86 -11.81
C HIS A 87 2.36 11.33 -11.80
N GLN A 88 3.31 12.26 -11.60
CA GLN A 88 3.13 13.73 -11.53
C GLN A 88 2.37 14.38 -12.72
N HIS A 89 2.18 13.64 -13.81
CA HIS A 89 1.44 14.08 -14.98
C HIS A 89 -0.08 13.81 -14.87
N ASN A 90 -0.52 12.99 -13.91
CA ASN A 90 -1.93 12.64 -13.68
C ASN A 90 -2.53 13.40 -12.47
N PRO A 91 -3.12 14.60 -12.66
CA PRO A 91 -3.62 15.46 -11.57
C PRO A 91 -4.66 14.79 -10.66
N ASN A 92 -5.45 13.86 -11.18
CA ASN A 92 -6.44 13.15 -10.39
C ASN A 92 -5.77 12.17 -9.41
N MET A 93 -4.73 11.48 -9.86
CA MET A 93 -3.96 10.56 -9.02
C MET A 93 -3.18 11.31 -7.94
N MET A 94 -2.51 12.42 -8.25
CA MET A 94 -1.86 13.23 -7.20
C MET A 94 -2.87 13.75 -6.19
N LYS A 95 -4.03 14.24 -6.64
CA LYS A 95 -5.05 14.73 -5.70
C LYS A 95 -5.50 13.63 -4.75
N LYS A 96 -5.66 12.39 -5.23
CA LYS A 96 -5.99 11.25 -4.37
C LYS A 96 -4.86 10.90 -3.39
N ALA A 97 -3.62 10.82 -3.88
CA ALA A 97 -2.46 10.49 -3.06
C ALA A 97 -2.23 11.56 -1.97
N LEU A 98 -2.32 12.84 -2.31
CA LEU A 98 -2.21 13.95 -1.36
C LEU A 98 -3.36 13.97 -0.36
N ASN A 99 -4.60 13.73 -0.79
CA ASN A 99 -5.74 13.64 0.12
C ASN A 99 -5.58 12.47 1.11
N LEU A 100 -5.12 11.31 0.63
CA LEU A 100 -4.83 10.17 1.50
C LEU A 100 -3.70 10.50 2.47
N LEU A 101 -2.58 11.04 1.98
CA LEU A 101 -1.44 11.42 2.82
C LEU A 101 -1.86 12.41 3.92
N GLN A 102 -2.62 13.44 3.57
CA GLN A 102 -3.18 14.38 4.54
C GLN A 102 -4.06 13.68 5.57
N TYR A 103 -4.95 12.77 5.11
CA TYR A 103 -5.82 12.01 6.00
C TYR A 103 -5.03 11.16 7.00
N LEU A 104 -4.01 10.45 6.51
CA LEU A 104 -3.13 9.62 7.31
C LEU A 104 -2.39 10.46 8.36
N ILE A 105 -1.83 11.61 7.97
CA ILE A 105 -1.13 12.50 8.91
C ILE A 105 -2.05 12.95 10.06
N ILE A 106 -3.32 13.24 9.76
CA ILE A 106 -4.28 13.70 10.77
C ILE A 106 -4.75 12.54 11.66
N ASN A 107 -5.07 11.38 11.09
CA ASN A 107 -5.82 10.33 11.79
C ASN A 107 -4.96 9.14 12.23
N ALA A 108 -3.82 8.86 11.60
CA ALA A 108 -2.93 7.77 12.04
C ALA A 108 -2.35 8.04 13.44
N GLY A 109 -2.15 9.32 13.80
CA GLY A 109 -1.72 9.72 15.15
C GLY A 109 -2.74 9.41 16.25
N ASP A 110 -4.04 9.40 15.95
CA ASP A 110 -5.08 9.03 16.93
C ASP A 110 -5.11 7.52 17.19
N TYR A 111 -4.73 6.71 16.20
CA TYR A 111 -4.50 5.27 16.39
C TYR A 111 -3.20 4.96 17.15
N ASN A 112 -2.24 5.90 17.19
CA ASN A 112 -1.03 5.79 18.03
C ASN A 112 -1.28 6.08 19.51
N LYS A 113 -2.37 6.77 19.88
CA LYS A 113 -2.60 7.20 21.27
C LYS A 113 -2.85 6.03 22.23
N TYR A 114 -3.51 4.97 21.77
CA TYR A 114 -3.78 3.76 22.57
C TYR A 114 -2.59 2.80 22.62
N GLU A 115 -1.72 2.83 21.61
CA GLU A 115 -0.46 2.09 21.65
C GLU A 115 0.55 2.75 22.60
N TYR A 116 0.63 4.09 22.67
CA TYR A 116 1.51 4.78 23.62
C TYR A 116 1.27 4.39 25.08
N GLU A 117 0.02 4.16 25.48
CA GLU A 117 -0.32 3.69 26.84
C GLU A 117 0.07 2.22 27.08
N GLN A 118 0.26 1.41 26.04
CA GLN A 118 0.82 0.06 26.15
C GLN A 118 2.35 0.02 25.95
N TYR A 119 2.92 1.00 25.26
CA TYR A 119 4.36 1.13 25.00
C TYR A 119 5.18 1.63 26.18
N GLU A 120 4.57 2.16 27.25
CA GLU A 120 5.29 2.42 28.50
C GLU A 120 5.88 1.14 29.13
N PHE A 121 5.44 -0.05 28.66
CA PHE A 121 5.98 -1.35 29.05
C PHE A 121 7.06 -1.92 28.12
N SER A 122 7.26 -1.35 26.92
CA SER A 122 8.19 -1.86 25.90
C SER A 122 9.08 -0.74 25.35
N GLN A 123 10.05 -0.30 26.16
CA GLN A 123 11.11 0.63 25.77
C GLN A 123 12.09 0.08 24.72
N GLN A 124 11.64 -0.44 23.57
CA GLN A 124 12.60 -0.99 22.59
C GLN A 124 12.25 -0.95 21.10
N LEU A 125 11.19 -0.30 20.65
CA LEU A 125 11.03 0.00 19.22
C LEU A 125 10.35 1.34 19.01
N ASP A 126 11.19 2.37 18.92
CA ASP A 126 10.82 3.75 18.70
C ASP A 126 10.49 4.02 17.21
N ILE A 127 9.43 3.37 16.71
CA ILE A 127 8.94 3.56 15.33
C ILE A 127 8.18 4.91 15.22
N GLY A 128 7.58 5.36 16.32
CA GLY A 128 6.95 6.69 16.43
C GLY A 128 7.94 7.84 16.24
N ALA A 129 9.16 7.74 16.78
CA ALA A 129 10.22 8.72 16.50
C ALA A 129 10.66 8.70 15.03
N GLY A 130 10.59 7.55 14.34
CA GLY A 130 10.94 7.46 12.91
C GLY A 130 10.07 8.38 12.04
N MET A 131 8.76 8.40 12.29
CA MET A 131 7.80 9.29 11.59
C MET A 131 8.01 10.77 11.95
N GLN A 132 8.32 11.08 13.21
CA GLN A 132 8.62 12.45 13.63
C GLN A 132 9.95 12.97 13.06
N HIS A 133 10.95 12.10 12.93
CA HIS A 133 12.25 12.45 12.33
C HIS A 133 12.13 12.67 10.82
N LEU A 134 11.27 11.90 10.14
CA LEU A 134 10.97 12.07 8.70
C LEU A 134 10.23 13.38 8.40
N ILE A 135 9.36 13.83 9.32
CA ILE A 135 8.69 15.14 9.22
C ILE A 135 9.66 16.29 9.50
N ALA A 136 10.64 16.11 10.38
CA ALA A 136 11.62 17.14 10.74
C ALA A 136 12.71 17.40 9.68
N VAL A 137 12.80 16.55 8.64
CA VAL A 137 13.76 16.68 7.52
C VAL A 137 13.11 17.36 6.30
N ILE A 138 11.82 17.73 6.37
CA ILE A 138 11.11 18.59 5.42
C ILE A 138 11.12 20.02 5.95
#